data_AF-A0AAN7U5U0-F1
#
_entry.id   AF-A0AAN7U5U0-F1
#
_cell.length_a   1.000
_cell.length_b   1.000
_cell.length_c   1.000
_cell.angle_alpha   90.00
_cell.angle_beta   90.00
_cell.angle_gamma   90.00
#
_symmetry.space_group_name_H-M   'P 1'
#
loop_
_entity.id
_entity.type
_entity.pdbx_description
1 polymer ?
#
loop_
_entity_poly.entity_id
_entity_poly.type
_entity_poly.pdbx_seq_one_letter_code
_entity_poly.pdbx_strand_id
1 'polypeptide(L)'
;MNKIILVLLVLYVYIFSSNNANNNIVLGGLIECTCYTDSKSTLTSDCGTVATAPCQSISQSILSCSQYDSLTMNIEAGTYNINQATFGSITNKTISILNNDQTTSSVIIDLSNAIDSFIRIEPKTINDVNTISFTGITFQGGNKPYGPILFNNGTSVINLEITNCMFTNNTATLGGGSIAITQTNKNTDNPTVNSKINVSQSTFKNSILSKVSGGVFYIYDLNVEFTIDQSSFDNITALASGGIIYMRNGLLKMTNSIITSSYSNAAFFLSSEFPDTQFQFSNVNFSNALGGLGFAGTGFSTQLSFTNCNFLNNVNTGSIIGLNTGLISVQNCLFSNNNNKNSPGNSGGAITLVGSSAEIKNSLFINNYAQSGGAININSTVTGILDTVVSITSSQFINNTAVISGGAIALNSNGLTINNTIFTGNYVKANDHGPSVYCSNSDIRLSNSTFKFNQTDTRNQIGIDCSTVNYGCTITDSSKDVKYVCTPPTDSNGDDDDSKDNGDHGKLTTGQKVAIAFGVIGGVFLIVIVAILIARKVKKSGEYKPIGL
;
A
#
# COMPACT_ATOMS: atom_id res chain seq x y z
N MET A 1 10.72 -10.33 76.08
CA MET A 1 11.52 -10.05 74.86
C MET A 1 10.91 -8.98 73.94
N ASN A 2 9.59 -8.75 73.94
CA ASN A 2 8.96 -7.81 72.97
C ASN A 2 8.95 -6.31 73.31
N LYS A 3 9.27 -5.87 74.54
CA LYS A 3 9.31 -4.43 74.86
C LYS A 3 10.66 -3.75 74.61
N ILE A 4 11.76 -4.53 74.60
CA ILE A 4 13.12 -3.99 74.35
C ILE A 4 13.38 -3.81 72.84
N ILE A 5 12.81 -4.68 71.99
CA ILE A 5 12.94 -4.56 70.53
C ILE A 5 12.18 -3.33 70.01
N LEU A 6 11.00 -3.02 70.57
CA LEU A 6 10.24 -1.84 70.16
C LEU A 6 10.94 -0.53 70.57
N VAL A 7 11.59 -0.50 71.74
CA VAL A 7 12.37 0.68 72.20
C VAL A 7 13.65 0.85 71.36
N LEU A 8 14.30 -0.24 70.93
CA LEU A 8 15.44 -0.17 70.01
C LEU A 8 15.03 0.26 68.59
N LEU A 9 13.85 -0.13 68.10
CA LEU A 9 13.32 0.32 66.81
C LEU A 9 12.94 1.80 66.82
N VAL A 10 12.36 2.29 67.92
CA VAL A 10 12.04 3.72 68.07
C VAL A 10 13.30 4.56 68.27
N LEU A 11 14.32 4.07 69.01
CA LEU A 11 15.62 4.75 69.08
C LEU A 11 16.36 4.72 67.72
N TYR A 12 16.24 3.65 66.93
CA TYR A 12 16.83 3.58 65.59
C TYR A 12 16.20 4.62 64.66
N VAL A 13 14.87 4.75 64.65
CA VAL A 13 14.19 5.77 63.84
C VAL A 13 14.49 7.20 64.33
N TYR A 14 14.69 7.41 65.64
CA TYR A 14 14.96 8.74 66.20
C TYR A 14 16.42 9.19 66.05
N ILE A 15 17.40 8.28 66.12
CA ILE A 15 18.82 8.62 65.94
C ILE A 15 19.15 8.89 64.46
N PHE A 16 18.41 8.30 63.51
CA PHE A 16 18.61 8.51 62.07
C PHE A 16 17.78 9.65 61.45
N SER A 17 16.87 10.31 62.19
CA SER A 17 16.09 11.45 61.67
C SER A 17 16.61 12.83 62.11
N SER A 18 17.62 12.90 62.98
CA SER A 18 18.22 14.18 63.38
C SER A 18 19.74 14.16 63.24
N ASN A 19 20.24 14.31 62.00
CA ASN A 19 21.48 15.05 61.75
C ASN A 19 21.56 15.48 60.28
N ASN A 20 21.83 16.78 60.12
CA ASN A 20 21.91 17.53 58.89
C ASN A 20 23.05 17.09 57.95
N ALA A 21 22.85 17.46 56.68
CA ALA A 21 23.83 17.66 55.62
C ALA A 21 24.33 16.43 54.85
N ASN A 22 24.03 16.47 53.54
CA ASN A 22 24.71 15.78 52.44
C ASN A 22 24.87 14.27 52.60
N ASN A 23 23.86 13.49 52.20
CA ASN A 23 24.05 12.19 51.56
C ASN A 23 22.74 11.73 50.88
N ASN A 24 22.76 11.70 49.55
CA ASN A 24 21.75 11.05 48.72
C ASN A 24 21.80 9.54 48.99
N ILE A 25 20.92 9.04 49.87
CA ILE A 25 20.55 7.63 49.91
C ILE A 25 19.34 7.48 48.97
N VAL A 26 19.62 7.13 47.71
CA VAL A 26 18.59 6.78 46.72
C VAL A 26 18.12 5.35 47.00
N LEU A 27 16.98 5.23 47.67
CA LEU A 27 16.11 4.05 47.55
C LEU A 27 15.28 4.26 46.28
N GLY A 28 15.41 3.35 45.31
CA GLY A 28 15.00 3.53 43.92
C GLY A 28 13.51 3.86 43.70
N GLY A 29 13.20 5.16 43.67
CA GLY A 29 11.97 5.71 43.10
C GLY A 29 12.23 6.24 41.70
N LEU A 30 11.22 6.15 40.83
CA LEU A 30 11.25 6.75 39.49
C LEU A 30 11.43 8.27 39.60
N ILE A 31 12.35 8.84 38.82
CA ILE A 31 12.55 10.29 38.79
C ILE A 31 11.55 10.92 37.83
N GLU A 32 10.49 11.55 38.36
CA GLU A 32 9.49 12.27 37.57
C GLU A 32 9.84 13.76 37.48
N CYS A 33 9.77 14.33 36.27
CA CYS A 33 9.90 15.76 36.04
C CYS A 33 8.73 16.31 35.23
N THR A 34 8.23 17.47 35.62
CA THR A 34 7.32 18.28 34.79
C THR A 34 8.03 19.59 34.44
N CYS A 35 8.03 19.96 33.17
CA CYS A 35 8.60 21.21 32.70
C CYS A 35 7.63 22.04 31.84
N TYR A 36 7.83 23.35 31.80
CA TYR A 36 6.97 24.33 31.13
C TYR A 36 7.76 25.18 30.14
N THR A 37 7.24 25.31 28.92
CA THR A 37 7.90 26.03 27.82
C THR A 37 6.96 27.04 27.19
N ASP A 38 7.41 28.29 27.04
CA ASP A 38 6.68 29.35 26.33
C ASP A 38 7.65 30.14 25.46
N SER A 39 7.45 30.11 24.15
CA SER A 39 8.27 30.83 23.17
C SER A 39 8.33 32.36 23.42
N LYS A 40 7.35 32.90 24.14
CA LYS A 40 7.26 34.33 24.52
C LYS A 40 7.94 34.65 25.85
N SER A 41 8.39 33.64 26.59
CA SER A 41 9.11 33.84 27.85
C SER A 41 10.42 34.58 27.63
N THR A 42 10.77 35.46 28.56
CA THR A 42 12.08 36.12 28.59
C THR A 42 13.10 35.36 29.44
N LEU A 43 12.70 34.24 30.06
CA LEU A 43 13.56 33.46 30.95
C LEU A 43 14.37 32.42 30.18
N THR A 44 15.69 32.51 30.30
CA THR A 44 16.66 31.61 29.65
C THR A 44 17.46 30.74 30.63
N SER A 45 17.33 30.99 31.93
CA SER A 45 17.93 30.24 33.04
C SER A 45 16.97 30.27 34.24
N ASP A 46 17.11 29.32 35.16
CA ASP A 46 16.27 29.19 36.36
C ASP A 46 14.76 29.25 36.04
N CYS A 47 14.36 28.50 35.02
CA CYS A 47 13.01 28.50 34.45
C CYS A 47 12.49 27.08 34.30
N GLY A 48 11.24 26.94 33.89
CA GLY A 48 10.65 25.68 33.42
C GLY A 48 10.16 24.75 34.52
N THR A 49 10.48 24.98 35.80
CA THR A 49 10.02 24.14 36.91
C THR A 49 8.58 24.42 37.35
N VAL A 50 8.04 25.61 37.03
CA VAL A 50 6.66 26.03 37.33
C VAL A 50 6.05 26.77 36.14
N ALA A 51 4.72 26.66 36.00
CA ALA A 51 3.98 27.26 34.88
C ALA A 51 4.09 28.79 34.82
N THR A 52 4.28 29.47 35.96
CA THR A 52 4.41 30.93 36.03
C THR A 52 5.81 31.44 35.63
N ALA A 53 6.77 30.55 35.45
CA ALA A 53 8.14 30.87 35.04
C ALA A 53 8.63 29.88 33.96
N PRO A 54 7.96 29.81 32.80
CA PRO A 54 8.32 28.85 31.75
C PRO A 54 9.65 29.23 31.09
N CYS A 55 10.39 28.25 30.58
CA CYS A 55 11.58 28.55 29.76
C CYS A 55 11.18 28.98 28.36
N GLN A 56 12.02 29.82 27.74
CA GLN A 56 11.81 30.27 26.37
C GLN A 56 11.90 29.14 25.33
N SER A 57 12.81 28.17 25.55
CA SER A 57 13.07 27.08 24.61
C SER A 57 12.87 25.70 25.21
N ILE A 58 12.50 24.74 24.35
CA ILE A 58 12.32 23.32 24.72
C ILE A 58 13.58 22.76 25.38
N SER A 59 14.76 23.04 24.82
CA SER A 59 16.02 22.52 25.38
C SER A 59 16.30 23.06 26.79
N GLN A 60 16.00 24.33 27.07
CA GLN A 60 16.14 24.88 28.42
C GLN A 60 15.16 24.24 29.41
N SER A 61 13.91 23.99 29.00
CA SER A 61 12.92 23.27 29.82
C SER A 61 13.35 21.84 30.15
N ILE A 62 14.03 21.16 29.23
CA ILE A 62 14.59 19.84 29.50
C ILE A 62 15.75 19.94 30.50
N LEU A 63 16.63 20.92 30.33
CA LEU A 63 17.76 21.15 31.22
C LEU A 63 17.32 21.47 32.66
N SER A 64 16.17 22.12 32.86
CA SER A 64 15.63 22.39 34.20
C SER A 64 15.27 21.12 34.96
N CYS A 65 15.08 19.98 34.28
CA CYS A 65 14.82 18.70 34.92
C CYS A 65 16.09 18.02 35.45
N SER A 66 17.29 18.38 34.99
CA SER A 66 18.58 17.75 35.30
C SER A 66 18.67 16.24 34.95
N GLN A 67 17.93 15.37 35.64
CA GLN A 67 17.74 13.94 35.38
C GLN A 67 16.26 13.58 35.50
N TYR A 68 15.80 12.62 34.70
CA TYR A 68 14.44 12.11 34.74
C TYR A 68 14.37 10.70 34.19
N ASP A 69 13.47 9.88 34.71
CA ASP A 69 12.97 8.65 34.10
C ASP A 69 11.64 8.87 33.39
N SER A 70 10.83 9.79 33.92
CA SER A 70 9.59 10.26 33.34
C SER A 70 9.60 11.77 33.19
N LEU A 71 9.29 12.28 32.00
CA LEU A 71 9.20 13.71 31.70
C LEU A 71 7.81 14.05 31.16
N THR A 72 7.16 15.04 31.75
CA THR A 72 6.00 15.72 31.17
C THR A 72 6.38 17.14 30.79
N MET A 73 6.17 17.52 29.52
CA MET A 73 6.46 18.85 29.01
C MET A 73 5.16 19.52 28.56
N ASN A 74 4.83 20.64 29.21
CA ASN A 74 3.73 21.49 28.81
C ASN A 74 4.27 22.65 27.95
N ILE A 75 3.71 22.80 26.76
CA ILE A 75 4.15 23.81 25.79
C ILE A 75 2.99 24.75 25.50
N GLU A 76 3.26 26.05 25.66
CA GLU A 76 2.34 27.12 25.28
C GLU A 76 2.37 27.39 23.77
N ALA A 77 1.30 28.00 23.25
CA ALA A 77 1.19 28.32 21.83
C ALA A 77 2.38 29.16 21.32
N GLY A 78 3.01 28.70 20.24
CA GLY A 78 4.22 29.30 19.70
C GLY A 78 4.93 28.44 18.66
N THR A 79 6.00 29.00 18.09
CA THR A 79 6.90 28.29 17.17
C THR A 79 8.26 28.08 17.83
N TYR A 80 8.70 26.82 17.85
CA TYR A 80 9.91 26.37 18.52
C TYR A 80 10.87 25.78 17.49
N ASN A 81 11.93 26.52 17.20
CA ASN A 81 12.96 26.10 16.24
C ASN A 81 13.94 25.14 16.90
N ILE A 82 14.06 23.93 16.36
CA ILE A 82 15.04 22.94 16.81
C ILE A 82 16.29 23.05 15.94
N ASN A 83 17.43 23.30 16.56
CA ASN A 83 18.74 23.45 15.91
C ASN A 83 19.86 22.60 16.56
N GLN A 84 19.49 21.75 17.52
CA GLN A 84 20.37 20.86 18.25
C GLN A 84 19.66 19.54 18.56
N ALA A 85 20.40 18.56 19.08
CA ALA A 85 19.77 17.35 19.63
C ALA A 85 18.86 17.74 20.81
N THR A 86 17.60 17.27 20.80
CA THR A 86 16.61 17.74 21.78
C THR A 86 16.75 17.00 23.11
N PHE A 87 16.73 15.67 23.08
CA PHE A 87 16.85 14.81 24.27
C PHE A 87 18.17 14.02 24.31
N GLY A 88 18.99 14.12 23.26
CA GLY A 88 20.03 13.14 22.99
C GLY A 88 19.45 11.74 22.75
N SER A 89 20.29 10.72 22.85
CA SER A 89 19.84 9.33 22.79
C SER A 89 19.20 8.91 24.11
N ILE A 90 17.99 8.36 24.05
CA ILE A 90 17.25 7.90 25.24
C ILE A 90 17.11 6.38 25.28
N THR A 91 17.02 5.85 26.50
CA THR A 91 16.73 4.43 26.81
C THR A 91 15.97 4.36 28.13
N ASN A 92 14.92 3.53 28.21
CA ASN A 92 14.10 3.34 29.42
C ASN A 92 13.49 4.65 29.94
N LYS A 93 12.93 5.46 29.03
CA LYS A 93 12.31 6.75 29.38
C LYS A 93 10.83 6.80 29.03
N THR A 94 10.11 7.53 29.87
CA THR A 94 8.74 7.98 29.60
C THR A 94 8.77 9.48 29.28
N ILE A 95 8.24 9.89 28.13
CA ILE A 95 8.22 11.31 27.72
C ILE A 95 6.84 11.65 27.18
N SER A 96 6.19 12.66 27.76
CA SER A 96 4.90 13.18 27.32
C SER A 96 5.03 14.65 26.95
N ILE A 97 4.63 15.01 25.74
CA ILE A 97 4.71 16.39 25.23
C ILE A 97 3.31 16.86 24.88
N LEU A 98 2.89 17.92 25.56
CA LEU A 98 1.51 18.37 25.62
C LEU A 98 1.44 19.82 25.15
N ASN A 99 0.59 20.07 24.16
CA ASN A 99 0.10 21.42 23.90
C ASN A 99 -0.87 21.82 25.03
N ASN A 100 -0.56 22.87 25.78
CA ASN A 100 -1.40 23.29 26.91
C ASN A 100 -2.78 23.80 26.48
N ASP A 101 -2.90 24.32 25.25
CA ASP A 101 -4.15 24.80 24.65
C ASP A 101 -4.99 23.65 24.05
N GLN A 102 -4.41 22.45 23.88
CA GLN A 102 -5.07 21.23 23.37
C GLN A 102 -5.76 21.34 21.99
N THR A 103 -5.66 22.50 21.31
CA THR A 103 -6.11 22.69 19.93
C THR A 103 -5.03 22.25 18.94
N THR A 104 -5.39 21.63 17.82
CA THR A 104 -4.41 21.34 16.76
C THR A 104 -3.95 22.65 16.15
N SER A 105 -2.64 22.82 15.98
CA SER A 105 -1.93 23.90 15.26
C SER A 105 -1.39 25.11 16.04
N SER A 106 -1.65 25.27 17.34
CA SER A 106 -1.11 26.42 18.10
C SER A 106 0.35 26.23 18.56
N VAL A 107 0.81 24.99 18.76
CA VAL A 107 2.22 24.66 19.05
C VAL A 107 2.89 24.05 17.83
N ILE A 108 3.91 24.72 17.31
CA ILE A 108 4.69 24.30 16.14
C ILE A 108 6.12 24.01 16.56
N ILE A 109 6.55 22.76 16.40
CA ILE A 109 7.95 22.33 16.53
C ILE A 109 8.54 22.26 15.12
N ASP A 110 9.41 23.22 14.81
CA ASP A 110 10.08 23.31 13.51
C ASP A 110 11.41 22.55 13.55
N LEU A 111 11.49 21.51 12.73
CA LEU A 111 12.61 20.59 12.63
C LEU A 111 13.51 20.87 11.41
N SER A 112 13.29 21.97 10.69
CA SER A 112 14.02 22.30 9.45
C SER A 112 15.54 22.39 9.66
N ASN A 113 15.95 22.88 10.83
CA ASN A 113 17.36 23.02 11.20
C ASN A 113 17.82 21.97 12.22
N ALA A 114 16.97 20.99 12.56
CA ALA A 114 17.33 19.97 13.54
C ALA A 114 18.55 19.20 13.03
N ILE A 115 19.49 18.88 13.92
CA ILE A 115 20.69 18.08 13.55
C ILE A 115 20.49 16.59 13.81
N ASP A 116 19.48 16.23 14.59
CA ASP A 116 19.08 14.85 14.90
C ASP A 116 17.55 14.69 14.85
N SER A 117 17.04 13.47 14.96
CA SER A 117 15.62 13.21 15.22
C SER A 117 15.19 13.88 16.52
N PHE A 118 13.96 14.39 16.57
CA PHE A 118 13.45 15.05 17.76
C PHE A 118 13.47 14.11 18.97
N ILE A 119 13.02 12.87 18.81
CA ILE A 119 13.23 11.76 19.74
C ILE A 119 14.13 10.70 19.07
N ARG A 120 15.30 10.42 19.64
CA ARG A 120 16.18 9.31 19.24
C ARG A 120 16.24 8.28 20.36
N ILE A 121 15.75 7.07 20.08
CA ILE A 121 15.82 5.93 21.00
C ILE A 121 16.97 5.04 20.56
N GLU A 122 17.91 4.79 21.47
CA GLU A 122 19.03 3.87 21.28
C GLU A 122 18.92 2.79 22.38
N PRO A 123 18.18 1.70 22.13
CA PRO A 123 18.03 0.64 23.11
C PRO A 123 19.33 -0.16 23.27
N LYS A 124 19.60 -0.58 24.50
CA LYS A 124 20.75 -1.41 24.88
C LYS A 124 20.38 -2.89 24.93
N THR A 125 19.13 -3.20 25.27
CA THR A 125 18.61 -4.56 25.36
C THR A 125 17.21 -4.66 24.75
N ILE A 126 16.82 -5.88 24.37
CA ILE A 126 15.47 -6.16 23.88
C ILE A 126 14.36 -5.90 24.92
N ASN A 127 14.74 -5.81 26.20
CA ASN A 127 13.83 -5.58 27.31
C ASN A 127 13.67 -4.10 27.66
N ASP A 128 14.42 -3.21 26.98
CA ASP A 128 14.25 -1.78 27.22
C ASP A 128 12.85 -1.35 26.76
N VAL A 129 12.24 -0.45 27.53
CA VAL A 129 10.88 0.04 27.29
C VAL A 129 10.89 1.55 27.24
N ASN A 130 10.47 2.12 26.10
CA ASN A 130 10.30 3.56 25.97
C ASN A 130 8.82 3.88 25.73
N THR A 131 8.29 4.84 26.47
CA THR A 131 6.90 5.29 26.34
C THR A 131 6.88 6.76 25.97
N ILE A 132 6.38 7.09 24.78
CA ILE A 132 6.39 8.44 24.23
C ILE A 132 4.96 8.85 23.90
N SER A 133 4.56 10.07 24.27
CA SER A 133 3.27 10.63 23.85
C SER A 133 3.40 12.05 23.30
N PHE A 134 2.64 12.33 22.25
CA PHE A 134 2.47 13.65 21.67
C PHE A 134 0.97 14.00 21.62
N THR A 135 0.60 15.15 22.18
CA THR A 135 -0.79 15.64 22.15
C THR A 135 -0.88 17.08 21.69
N GLY A 136 -1.61 17.34 20.60
CA GLY A 136 -1.88 18.71 20.14
C GLY A 136 -0.71 19.41 19.44
N ILE A 137 0.33 18.68 19.01
CA ILE A 137 1.58 19.25 18.48
C ILE A 137 1.60 19.23 16.95
N THR A 138 2.11 20.31 16.35
CA THR A 138 2.49 20.33 14.93
C THR A 138 3.99 20.14 14.78
N PHE A 139 4.42 19.10 14.07
CA PHE A 139 5.81 18.88 13.66
C PHE A 139 5.99 19.21 12.19
N GLN A 140 6.97 20.05 11.87
CA GLN A 140 7.18 20.48 10.48
C GLN A 140 8.64 20.53 10.03
N GLY A 141 8.82 20.38 8.71
CA GLY A 141 10.10 20.66 8.04
C GLY A 141 11.23 19.67 8.33
N GLY A 142 10.95 18.59 9.07
CA GLY A 142 11.95 17.62 9.46
C GLY A 142 12.55 16.91 8.25
N ASN A 143 13.88 16.90 8.15
CA ASN A 143 14.60 16.15 7.12
C ASN A 143 15.75 15.35 7.74
N LYS A 144 15.59 14.02 7.81
CA LYS A 144 16.57 13.10 8.42
C LYS A 144 16.73 11.83 7.59
N PRO A 145 17.82 11.06 7.77
CA PRO A 145 17.91 9.74 7.18
C PRO A 145 16.75 8.84 7.63
N TYR A 146 16.46 8.84 8.93
CA TYR A 146 15.34 8.14 9.52
C TYR A 146 14.51 9.06 10.41
N GLY A 147 13.18 8.92 10.38
CA GLY A 147 12.27 9.37 11.44
C GLY A 147 12.60 10.74 12.04
N PRO A 148 12.36 11.86 11.34
CA PRO A 148 12.74 13.18 11.86
C PRO A 148 12.07 13.53 13.18
N ILE A 149 10.87 12.98 13.45
CA ILE A 149 10.18 13.18 14.73
C ILE A 149 10.62 12.10 15.72
N LEU A 150 10.54 10.83 15.33
CA LEU A 150 10.96 9.71 16.18
C LEU A 150 11.74 8.70 15.38
N PHE A 151 12.94 8.38 15.85
CA PHE A 151 13.74 7.28 15.35
C PHE A 151 14.13 6.33 16.48
N ASN A 152 13.64 5.10 16.40
CA ASN A 152 14.11 4.01 17.23
C ASN A 152 15.12 3.15 16.46
N ASN A 153 16.37 3.19 16.93
CA ASN A 153 17.51 2.56 16.31
C ASN A 153 17.90 1.26 17.04
N GLY A 154 16.99 0.29 17.09
CA GLY A 154 17.30 -1.03 17.64
C GLY A 154 16.09 -1.80 18.15
N THR A 155 16.31 -3.02 18.62
CA THR A 155 15.23 -3.88 19.11
C THR A 155 14.87 -3.51 20.55
N SER A 156 13.68 -2.97 20.79
CA SER A 156 13.12 -2.71 22.13
C SER A 156 11.60 -2.59 22.09
N VAL A 157 10.96 -2.47 23.26
CA VAL A 157 9.53 -2.20 23.36
C VAL A 157 9.30 -0.69 23.27
N ILE A 158 8.42 -0.29 22.36
CA ILE A 158 8.03 1.10 22.15
C ILE A 158 6.53 1.21 22.36
N ASN A 159 6.13 2.09 23.26
CA ASN A 159 4.75 2.54 23.41
C ASN A 159 4.66 3.97 22.90
N LEU A 160 4.00 4.20 21.77
CA LEU A 160 3.88 5.51 21.15
C LEU A 160 2.41 5.90 21.04
N GLU A 161 2.04 7.02 21.66
CA GLU A 161 0.70 7.59 21.59
C GLU A 161 0.75 8.94 20.87
N ILE A 162 -0.01 9.09 19.79
CA ILE A 162 -0.09 10.33 19.01
C ILE A 162 -1.55 10.72 18.91
N THR A 163 -1.91 11.81 19.58
CA THR A 163 -3.29 12.28 19.61
C THR A 163 -3.35 13.72 19.12
N ASN A 164 -4.27 13.99 18.20
CA ASN A 164 -4.57 15.35 17.78
C ASN A 164 -3.32 16.11 17.28
N CYS A 165 -2.44 15.44 16.52
CA CYS A 165 -1.19 16.01 16.05
C CYS A 165 -1.20 16.29 14.54
N MET A 166 -0.35 17.21 14.09
CA MET A 166 -0.13 17.49 12.68
C MET A 166 1.33 17.26 12.30
N PHE A 167 1.57 16.58 11.20
CA PHE A 167 2.89 16.31 10.64
C PHE A 167 2.91 16.85 9.22
N THR A 168 3.68 17.92 8.96
CA THR A 168 3.65 18.59 7.66
C THR A 168 5.04 18.82 7.08
N ASN A 169 5.18 18.61 5.77
CA ASN A 169 6.43 18.85 5.04
C ASN A 169 7.64 18.11 5.64
N ASN A 170 7.42 16.95 6.26
CA ASN A 170 8.49 16.12 6.79
C ASN A 170 8.96 15.13 5.71
N THR A 171 10.27 14.94 5.63
CA THR A 171 10.96 14.15 4.60
C THR A 171 11.98 13.22 5.25
N ALA A 172 12.21 12.06 4.65
CA ALA A 172 13.34 11.20 5.00
C ALA A 172 14.08 10.67 3.76
N THR A 173 15.38 10.42 3.91
CA THR A 173 16.22 9.87 2.83
C THR A 173 16.36 8.35 2.87
N LEU A 174 16.17 7.70 4.01
CA LEU A 174 16.28 6.23 4.17
C LEU A 174 15.00 5.55 4.70
N GLY A 175 14.19 6.20 5.54
CA GLY A 175 12.91 5.62 5.96
C GLY A 175 12.21 6.39 7.06
N GLY A 176 10.90 6.23 7.15
CA GLY A 176 10.02 6.86 8.13
C GLY A 176 10.06 8.38 8.06
N GLY A 177 9.40 8.98 7.07
CA GLY A 177 9.36 10.43 6.90
C GLY A 177 8.77 11.22 8.06
N SER A 178 8.15 10.56 9.03
CA SER A 178 7.94 11.11 10.36
C SER A 178 8.51 10.21 11.45
N ILE A 179 8.19 8.92 11.37
CA ILE A 179 8.49 7.95 12.42
C ILE A 179 9.15 6.72 11.79
N ALA A 180 10.32 6.36 12.31
CA ALA A 180 11.06 5.17 11.92
C ALA A 180 11.34 4.29 13.14
N ILE A 181 10.98 3.02 13.04
CA ILE A 181 11.17 2.00 14.06
C ILE A 181 11.84 0.81 13.38
N THR A 182 13.12 0.60 13.72
CA THR A 182 13.95 -0.39 13.06
C THR A 182 14.46 -1.44 14.03
N GLN A 183 14.44 -2.71 13.61
CA GLN A 183 15.16 -3.78 14.28
C GLN A 183 16.62 -3.85 13.78
N THR A 184 17.59 -4.00 14.68
CA THR A 184 19.01 -4.22 14.33
C THR A 184 19.43 -5.69 14.46
N ASN A 185 18.79 -6.45 15.34
CA ASN A 185 19.09 -7.86 15.56
C ASN A 185 18.13 -8.77 14.79
N LYS A 186 18.56 -9.23 13.60
CA LYS A 186 17.84 -10.22 12.78
C LYS A 186 17.66 -11.61 13.43
N ASN A 187 18.26 -11.83 14.60
CA ASN A 187 18.37 -13.15 15.25
C ASN A 187 17.39 -13.36 16.43
N THR A 188 16.47 -12.43 16.69
CA THR A 188 15.42 -12.64 17.69
C THR A 188 14.07 -12.72 16.99
N ASP A 189 13.68 -13.94 16.62
CA ASP A 189 12.46 -14.30 15.87
C ASP A 189 11.13 -14.05 16.61
N ASN A 190 11.13 -13.28 17.71
CA ASN A 190 9.89 -12.81 18.33
C ASN A 190 10.21 -11.82 19.45
N PRO A 191 9.89 -10.53 19.32
CA PRO A 191 9.63 -9.74 20.51
C PRO A 191 8.43 -10.38 21.21
N THR A 192 8.66 -11.00 22.37
CA THR A 192 7.63 -11.59 23.23
C THR A 192 6.70 -10.55 23.86
N VAL A 193 6.93 -9.26 23.59
CA VAL A 193 6.19 -8.11 24.11
C VAL A 193 5.88 -7.16 22.96
N ASN A 194 4.60 -7.00 22.63
CA ASN A 194 4.16 -6.18 21.50
C ASN A 194 4.44 -4.70 21.80
N SER A 195 5.29 -4.07 20.98
CA SER A 195 5.31 -2.61 20.90
C SER A 195 3.92 -2.13 20.50
N LYS A 196 3.48 -1.00 21.04
CA LYS A 196 2.16 -0.43 20.76
C LYS A 196 2.33 0.95 20.16
N ILE A 197 1.65 1.19 19.04
CA ILE A 197 1.60 2.50 18.42
C ILE A 197 0.14 2.82 18.21
N ASN A 198 -0.31 3.94 18.75
CA ASN A 198 -1.65 4.45 18.52
C ASN A 198 -1.57 5.86 17.95
N VAL A 199 -2.32 6.08 16.88
CA VAL A 199 -2.46 7.38 16.23
C VAL A 199 -3.93 7.69 16.15
N SER A 200 -4.36 8.79 16.76
CA SER A 200 -5.75 9.22 16.76
C SER A 200 -5.88 10.69 16.38
N GLN A 201 -6.93 11.02 15.63
CA GLN A 201 -7.31 12.41 15.32
C GLN A 201 -6.16 13.24 14.71
N SER A 202 -5.25 12.59 13.98
CA SER A 202 -4.00 13.20 13.54
C SER A 202 -3.94 13.36 12.02
N THR A 203 -3.17 14.34 11.56
CA THR A 203 -3.05 14.69 10.14
C THR A 203 -1.61 14.62 9.66
N PHE A 204 -1.37 13.93 8.57
CA PHE A 204 -0.08 13.85 7.89
C PHE A 204 -0.22 14.47 6.50
N LYS A 205 0.59 15.50 6.20
CA LYS A 205 0.40 16.31 5.00
C LYS A 205 1.70 16.67 4.28
N ASN A 206 1.67 16.70 2.96
CA ASN A 206 2.75 17.24 2.10
C ASN A 206 4.14 16.61 2.36
N SER A 207 4.18 15.36 2.80
CA SER A 207 5.44 14.64 2.99
C SER A 207 5.98 14.13 1.65
N ILE A 208 7.26 14.40 1.37
CA ILE A 208 7.96 13.98 0.14
C ILE A 208 9.11 13.04 0.49
N LEU A 209 9.21 11.91 -0.21
CA LEU A 209 10.09 10.80 0.14
C LEU A 209 10.87 10.31 -1.06
N SER A 210 12.19 10.49 -0.98
CA SER A 210 13.05 10.56 -2.16
C SER A 210 13.72 9.25 -2.56
N LYS A 211 13.96 8.29 -1.63
CA LYS A 211 14.91 7.19 -1.93
C LYS A 211 14.61 5.78 -1.38
N VAL A 212 14.04 5.60 -0.19
CA VAL A 212 13.91 4.25 0.41
C VAL A 212 12.57 4.13 1.15
N SER A 213 12.03 2.91 1.21
CA SER A 213 10.68 2.54 1.63
C SER A 213 10.22 3.09 3.00
N GLY A 214 8.90 3.18 3.22
CA GLY A 214 8.28 3.55 4.51
C GLY A 214 8.15 5.05 4.75
N GLY A 215 7.12 5.64 4.20
CA GLY A 215 7.12 7.05 3.91
C GLY A 215 6.66 7.96 5.04
N VAL A 216 5.60 7.64 5.77
CA VAL A 216 5.28 8.37 7.01
C VAL A 216 5.76 7.54 8.19
N PHE A 217 5.37 6.26 8.18
CA PHE A 217 5.77 5.24 9.13
C PHE A 217 6.62 4.19 8.44
N TYR A 218 7.80 3.94 8.99
CA TYR A 218 8.64 2.79 8.65
C TYR A 218 8.76 1.89 9.86
N ILE A 219 8.13 0.73 9.82
CA ILE A 219 8.14 -0.28 10.88
C ILE A 219 8.71 -1.56 10.28
N TYR A 220 9.97 -1.83 10.60
CA TYR A 220 10.72 -2.91 9.96
C TYR A 220 11.11 -3.98 10.98
N ASP A 221 10.60 -5.20 10.76
CA ASP A 221 10.91 -6.43 11.50
C ASP A 221 10.67 -6.33 13.02
N LEU A 222 9.66 -5.58 13.44
CA LEU A 222 9.21 -5.53 14.84
C LEU A 222 7.74 -5.92 14.92
N ASN A 223 7.40 -6.78 15.87
CA ASN A 223 6.02 -7.12 16.17
C ASN A 223 5.35 -5.93 16.88
N VAL A 224 4.61 -5.14 16.13
CA VAL A 224 3.94 -3.93 16.60
C VAL A 224 2.43 -4.10 16.47
N GLU A 225 1.70 -3.81 17.53
CA GLU A 225 0.27 -3.54 17.47
C GLU A 225 0.08 -2.06 17.11
N PHE A 226 -0.29 -1.79 15.87
CA PHE A 226 -0.43 -0.43 15.34
C PHE A 226 -1.91 -0.10 15.09
N THR A 227 -2.43 0.92 15.77
CA THR A 227 -3.77 1.47 15.53
C THR A 227 -3.70 2.88 14.95
N ILE A 228 -4.58 3.14 13.98
CA ILE A 228 -4.80 4.46 13.38
C ILE A 228 -6.31 4.72 13.36
N ASP A 229 -6.80 5.74 14.04
CA ASP A 229 -8.22 6.09 14.06
C ASP A 229 -8.45 7.57 13.78
N GLN A 230 -9.55 7.88 13.08
CA GLN A 230 -9.99 9.27 12.83
C GLN A 230 -8.88 10.17 12.27
N SER A 231 -7.99 9.63 11.45
CA SER A 231 -6.78 10.32 11.00
C SER A 231 -6.80 10.56 9.50
N SER A 232 -5.98 11.50 9.04
CA SER A 232 -5.90 11.85 7.61
C SER A 232 -4.47 11.85 7.07
N PHE A 233 -4.34 11.41 5.83
CA PHE A 233 -3.10 11.39 5.05
C PHE A 233 -3.36 12.10 3.73
N ASP A 234 -2.76 13.27 3.53
CA ASP A 234 -3.02 14.10 2.35
C ASP A 234 -1.73 14.49 1.65
N ASN A 235 -1.74 14.39 0.31
CA ASN A 235 -0.63 14.80 -0.54
C ASN A 235 0.72 14.17 -0.13
N ILE A 236 0.70 12.85 0.06
CA ILE A 236 1.90 12.07 0.39
C ILE A 236 2.56 11.60 -0.91
N THR A 237 3.82 12.00 -1.13
CA THR A 237 4.60 11.66 -2.32
C THR A 237 5.76 10.75 -1.96
N ALA A 238 5.79 9.52 -2.49
CA ALA A 238 6.86 8.57 -2.25
C ALA A 238 7.32 7.85 -3.52
N LEU A 239 8.61 7.97 -3.85
CA LEU A 239 9.18 7.29 -5.00
C LEU A 239 9.50 5.80 -4.72
N ALA A 240 9.49 5.39 -3.46
CA ALA A 240 9.71 4.02 -3.00
C ALA A 240 8.40 3.36 -2.47
N SER A 241 8.46 2.08 -2.11
CA SER A 241 7.32 1.33 -1.57
C SER A 241 6.95 1.76 -0.15
N GLY A 242 5.66 1.72 0.17
CA GLY A 242 5.12 2.03 1.50
C GLY A 242 5.14 3.51 1.84
N GLY A 243 4.76 4.40 0.91
CA GLY A 243 4.79 5.86 1.03
C GLY A 243 4.01 6.46 2.19
N ILE A 244 3.03 5.75 2.75
CA ILE A 244 2.40 6.07 4.02
C ILE A 244 2.94 5.12 5.08
N ILE A 245 2.74 3.82 4.87
CA ILE A 245 3.22 2.79 5.79
C ILE A 245 4.02 1.75 5.02
N TYR A 246 5.21 1.47 5.52
CA TYR A 246 5.89 0.21 5.25
C TYR A 246 5.93 -0.59 6.55
N MET A 247 5.36 -1.79 6.51
CA MET A 247 5.29 -2.68 7.67
C MET A 247 5.66 -4.11 7.26
N ARG A 248 6.66 -4.67 7.95
CA ARG A 248 6.99 -6.11 7.89
C ARG A 248 6.81 -6.70 9.28
N ASN A 249 5.87 -7.63 9.39
CA ASN A 249 5.36 -8.22 10.63
C ASN A 249 4.58 -7.23 11.51
N GLY A 250 3.73 -7.77 12.41
CA GLY A 250 2.89 -7.00 13.32
C GLY A 250 1.41 -7.03 12.98
N LEU A 251 0.65 -6.09 13.54
CA LEU A 251 -0.77 -5.91 13.31
C LEU A 251 -1.02 -4.43 12.98
N LEU A 252 -1.87 -4.18 12.00
CA LEU A 252 -2.36 -2.83 11.71
C LEU A 252 -3.88 -2.83 11.76
N LYS A 253 -4.46 -1.89 12.49
CA LYS A 253 -5.88 -1.57 12.45
C LYS A 253 -6.07 -0.11 12.12
N MET A 254 -6.62 0.19 10.96
CA MET A 254 -6.96 1.55 10.54
C MET A 254 -8.46 1.74 10.45
N THR A 255 -9.00 2.73 11.15
CA THR A 255 -10.44 3.00 11.22
C THR A 255 -10.79 4.47 10.98
N ASN A 256 -11.96 4.71 10.37
CA ASN A 256 -12.57 6.05 10.25
C ASN A 256 -11.62 7.11 9.66
N SER A 257 -10.77 6.71 8.72
CA SER A 257 -9.63 7.51 8.28
C SER A 257 -9.66 7.79 6.79
N ILE A 258 -9.00 8.87 6.38
CA ILE A 258 -9.04 9.39 5.01
C ILE A 258 -7.63 9.44 4.45
N ILE A 259 -7.46 8.94 3.24
CA ILE A 259 -6.23 9.01 2.46
C ILE A 259 -6.57 9.67 1.12
N THR A 260 -5.98 10.83 0.87
CA THR A 260 -6.24 11.63 -0.34
C THR A 260 -4.94 12.03 -1.03
N SER A 261 -5.02 12.14 -2.36
CA SER A 261 -3.96 12.80 -3.16
C SER A 261 -2.58 12.15 -3.01
N SER A 262 -2.50 10.83 -2.77
CA SER A 262 -1.21 10.14 -2.62
C SER A 262 -0.59 9.78 -3.96
N TYR A 263 0.69 10.12 -4.16
CA TYR A 263 1.52 9.67 -5.28
C TYR A 263 2.61 8.74 -4.74
N SER A 264 2.41 7.44 -4.83
CA SER A 264 3.36 6.48 -4.24
C SER A 264 3.45 5.19 -5.04
N ASN A 265 4.65 4.60 -5.13
CA ASN A 265 4.81 3.26 -5.71
C ASN A 265 3.90 2.24 -4.99
N ALA A 266 3.84 2.31 -3.66
CA ALA A 266 2.75 1.73 -2.87
C ALA A 266 2.47 2.61 -1.66
N ALA A 267 1.23 3.01 -1.38
CA ALA A 267 0.93 3.84 -0.21
C ALA A 267 1.09 3.01 1.07
N PHE A 268 0.56 1.79 1.06
CA PHE A 268 0.77 0.79 2.09
C PHE A 268 1.52 -0.38 1.47
N PHE A 269 2.68 -0.71 2.05
CA PHE A 269 3.41 -1.93 1.75
C PHE A 269 3.40 -2.79 3.01
N LEU A 270 2.67 -3.91 2.94
CA LEU A 270 2.32 -4.74 4.09
C LEU A 270 2.75 -6.17 3.80
N SER A 271 3.58 -6.71 4.70
CA SER A 271 4.10 -8.06 4.56
C SER A 271 4.23 -8.72 5.92
N SER A 272 4.10 -10.04 5.94
CA SER A 272 4.39 -10.84 7.11
C SER A 272 4.95 -12.18 6.72
N GLU A 273 5.83 -12.67 7.58
CA GLU A 273 6.34 -14.03 7.54
C GLU A 273 5.57 -14.95 8.50
N PHE A 274 4.72 -14.38 9.36
CA PHE A 274 3.99 -15.08 10.41
C PHE A 274 2.48 -15.13 10.15
N PRO A 275 1.83 -16.29 10.32
CA PRO A 275 0.42 -16.49 9.96
C PRO A 275 -0.56 -15.67 10.81
N ASP A 276 -0.17 -15.24 12.01
CA ASP A 276 -1.01 -14.50 12.95
C ASP A 276 -1.14 -12.99 12.63
N THR A 277 -0.48 -12.53 11.56
CA THR A 277 -0.49 -11.11 11.15
C THR A 277 -1.73 -10.77 10.34
N GLN A 278 -2.45 -9.74 10.78
CA GLN A 278 -3.62 -9.18 10.11
C GLN A 278 -3.49 -7.66 9.95
N PHE A 279 -3.74 -7.19 8.73
CA PHE A 279 -3.87 -5.76 8.44
C PHE A 279 -5.34 -5.46 8.11
N GLN A 280 -6.00 -4.69 8.96
CA GLN A 280 -7.43 -4.45 8.95
C GLN A 280 -7.74 -2.97 8.68
N PHE A 281 -8.62 -2.73 7.71
CA PHE A 281 -9.09 -1.41 7.32
C PHE A 281 -10.61 -1.38 7.41
N SER A 282 -11.16 -0.45 8.19
CA SER A 282 -12.60 -0.30 8.35
C SER A 282 -13.05 1.14 8.25
N ASN A 283 -14.05 1.44 7.44
CA ASN A 283 -14.51 2.81 7.20
C ASN A 283 -13.36 3.73 6.76
N VAL A 284 -12.58 3.26 5.78
CA VAL A 284 -11.44 4.00 5.22
C VAL A 284 -11.79 4.50 3.82
N ASN A 285 -11.50 5.79 3.56
CA ASN A 285 -11.65 6.41 2.25
C ASN A 285 -10.27 6.59 1.61
N PHE A 286 -10.00 5.85 0.53
CA PHE A 286 -8.80 6.00 -0.29
C PHE A 286 -9.18 6.60 -1.64
N SER A 287 -8.78 7.85 -1.89
CA SER A 287 -9.26 8.58 -3.05
C SER A 287 -8.26 9.52 -3.69
N ASN A 288 -8.48 9.80 -4.98
CA ASN A 288 -7.67 10.72 -5.78
C ASN A 288 -6.17 10.39 -5.77
N ALA A 289 -5.80 9.12 -5.58
CA ALA A 289 -4.42 8.69 -5.73
C ALA A 289 -3.99 8.79 -7.19
N LEU A 290 -2.71 9.12 -7.40
CA LEU A 290 -2.12 9.29 -8.72
C LEU A 290 -0.91 8.36 -8.84
N GLY A 291 -0.97 7.34 -9.68
CA GLY A 291 0.13 6.42 -9.91
C GLY A 291 0.31 5.32 -8.85
N GLY A 292 1.08 4.29 -9.20
CA GLY A 292 1.55 3.23 -8.30
C GLY A 292 0.45 2.35 -7.70
N LEU A 293 0.50 2.13 -6.39
CA LEU A 293 -0.37 1.19 -5.69
C LEU A 293 -0.95 1.84 -4.43
N GLY A 294 -2.20 1.52 -4.10
CA GLY A 294 -2.81 1.90 -2.81
C GLY A 294 -2.31 0.97 -1.71
N PHE A 295 -2.85 -0.24 -1.68
CA PHE A 295 -2.55 -1.24 -0.66
C PHE A 295 -1.90 -2.47 -1.28
N ALA A 296 -0.62 -2.70 -0.99
CA ALA A 296 0.15 -3.84 -1.46
C ALA A 296 0.39 -4.84 -0.33
N GLY A 297 -0.23 -6.01 -0.44
CA GLY A 297 0.05 -7.18 0.38
C GLY A 297 1.08 -8.07 -0.29
N THR A 298 2.05 -8.59 0.48
CA THR A 298 3.02 -9.58 -0.04
C THR A 298 3.29 -10.68 0.98
N GLY A 299 3.53 -11.90 0.52
CA GLY A 299 3.88 -13.05 1.37
C GLY A 299 2.66 -13.88 1.82
N PHE A 300 2.80 -15.20 1.79
CA PHE A 300 1.67 -16.13 1.94
C PHE A 300 1.05 -16.13 3.35
N SER A 301 1.75 -15.58 4.35
CA SER A 301 1.24 -15.39 5.71
C SER A 301 0.47 -14.07 5.88
N THR A 302 0.52 -13.17 4.91
CA THR A 302 -0.11 -11.85 4.99
C THR A 302 -1.61 -11.96 4.77
N GLN A 303 -2.40 -11.38 5.69
CA GLN A 303 -3.84 -11.25 5.56
C GLN A 303 -4.24 -9.77 5.52
N LEU A 304 -5.01 -9.39 4.50
CA LEU A 304 -5.59 -8.06 4.36
C LEU A 304 -7.11 -8.14 4.50
N SER A 305 -7.72 -7.27 5.30
CA SER A 305 -9.17 -7.16 5.43
C SER A 305 -9.64 -5.72 5.24
N PHE A 306 -10.61 -5.52 4.36
CA PHE A 306 -11.23 -4.24 4.06
C PHE A 306 -12.73 -4.34 4.28
N THR A 307 -13.26 -3.55 5.21
CA THR A 307 -14.69 -3.53 5.54
C THR A 307 -15.25 -2.11 5.44
N ASN A 308 -16.37 -1.91 4.74
CA ASN A 308 -17.00 -0.60 4.58
C ASN A 308 -16.03 0.48 4.05
N CYS A 309 -15.11 0.11 3.17
CA CYS A 309 -14.09 1.02 2.63
C CYS A 309 -14.50 1.55 1.25
N ASN A 310 -14.06 2.78 0.94
CA ASN A 310 -14.29 3.41 -0.36
C ASN A 310 -12.97 3.66 -1.08
N PHE A 311 -12.88 3.23 -2.34
CA PHE A 311 -11.76 3.42 -3.24
C PHE A 311 -12.25 4.22 -4.45
N LEU A 312 -11.94 5.53 -4.48
CA LEU A 312 -12.63 6.47 -5.36
C LEU A 312 -11.67 7.27 -6.24
N ASN A 313 -11.94 7.32 -7.54
CA ASN A 313 -11.27 8.21 -8.48
C ASN A 313 -9.73 8.08 -8.49
N ASN A 314 -9.20 6.88 -8.24
CA ASN A 314 -7.76 6.66 -8.27
C ASN A 314 -7.29 6.48 -9.72
N VAL A 315 -6.21 7.16 -10.12
CA VAL A 315 -5.76 7.24 -11.51
C VAL A 315 -4.33 6.69 -11.64
N ASN A 316 -4.14 5.74 -12.55
CA ASN A 316 -2.95 4.92 -12.72
C ASN A 316 -2.51 4.20 -11.43
N THR A 317 -3.48 3.87 -10.57
CA THR A 317 -3.23 3.26 -9.27
C THR A 317 -3.95 1.93 -9.13
N GLY A 318 -3.21 0.86 -8.83
CA GLY A 318 -3.81 -0.40 -8.36
C GLY A 318 -4.28 -0.23 -6.92
N SER A 319 -5.59 -0.08 -6.70
CA SER A 319 -6.12 0.25 -5.37
C SER A 319 -5.76 -0.80 -4.34
N ILE A 320 -6.00 -2.09 -4.65
CA ILE A 320 -5.54 -3.22 -3.83
C ILE A 320 -4.76 -4.18 -4.72
N ILE A 321 -3.59 -4.60 -4.27
CA ILE A 321 -2.79 -5.64 -4.92
C ILE A 321 -2.34 -6.71 -3.92
N GLY A 322 -2.59 -7.97 -4.27
CA GLY A 322 -2.01 -9.13 -3.58
C GLY A 322 -0.93 -9.75 -4.44
N LEU A 323 0.27 -9.87 -3.89
CA LEU A 323 1.42 -10.52 -4.52
C LEU A 323 1.85 -11.71 -3.66
N ASN A 324 1.46 -12.92 -4.04
CA ASN A 324 1.64 -14.13 -3.23
C ASN A 324 1.13 -13.94 -1.80
N THR A 325 -0.03 -13.28 -1.65
CA THR A 325 -0.65 -12.94 -0.37
C THR A 325 -1.58 -14.07 0.07
N GLY A 326 -1.60 -14.36 1.37
CA GLY A 326 -2.42 -15.43 1.95
C GLY A 326 -3.91 -15.26 1.66
N LEU A 327 -4.54 -14.25 2.26
CA LEU A 327 -5.96 -13.95 2.05
C LEU A 327 -6.21 -12.45 1.99
N ILE A 328 -7.00 -12.04 0.99
CA ILE A 328 -7.56 -10.69 0.90
C ILE A 328 -9.08 -10.77 1.06
N SER A 329 -9.60 -10.24 2.16
CA SER A 329 -11.03 -10.13 2.43
C SER A 329 -11.54 -8.73 2.12
N VAL A 330 -12.59 -8.62 1.32
CA VAL A 330 -13.22 -7.36 0.93
C VAL A 330 -14.71 -7.46 1.16
N GLN A 331 -15.25 -6.65 2.07
CA GLN A 331 -16.65 -6.71 2.47
C GLN A 331 -17.30 -5.32 2.51
N ASN A 332 -18.47 -5.20 1.89
CA ASN A 332 -19.25 -3.95 1.88
C ASN A 332 -18.45 -2.74 1.35
N CYS A 333 -17.55 -2.97 0.40
CA CYS A 333 -16.67 -1.92 -0.12
C CYS A 333 -17.20 -1.35 -1.45
N LEU A 334 -16.87 -0.09 -1.70
CA LEU A 334 -17.14 0.59 -2.97
C LEU A 334 -15.83 0.87 -3.70
N PHE A 335 -15.74 0.42 -4.95
CA PHE A 335 -14.68 0.77 -5.89
C PHE A 335 -15.31 1.52 -7.05
N SER A 336 -15.09 2.84 -7.13
CA SER A 336 -15.72 3.67 -8.14
C SER A 336 -14.74 4.56 -8.89
N ASN A 337 -14.86 4.56 -10.22
CA ASN A 337 -14.08 5.39 -11.14
C ASN A 337 -12.56 5.23 -10.97
N ASN A 338 -12.09 4.05 -10.56
CA ASN A 338 -10.65 3.77 -10.51
C ASN A 338 -10.15 3.43 -11.92
N ASN A 339 -9.10 4.09 -12.36
CA ASN A 339 -8.54 3.92 -13.69
C ASN A 339 -7.08 3.50 -13.58
N ASN A 340 -6.77 2.27 -13.96
CA ASN A 340 -5.43 1.70 -13.89
C ASN A 340 -4.81 1.45 -15.28
N LYS A 341 -5.07 2.34 -16.25
CA LYS A 341 -4.66 2.16 -17.65
C LYS A 341 -3.15 1.99 -17.86
N ASN A 342 -2.34 2.73 -17.11
CA ASN A 342 -0.89 2.82 -17.36
C ASN A 342 -0.03 2.07 -16.32
N SER A 343 -0.62 1.20 -15.49
CA SER A 343 0.17 0.45 -14.51
C SER A 343 1.08 -0.58 -15.19
N PRO A 344 2.35 -0.71 -14.75
CA PRO A 344 3.21 -1.79 -15.20
C PRO A 344 2.61 -3.15 -14.82
N GLY A 345 2.31 -3.99 -15.82
CA GLY A 345 1.96 -5.41 -15.58
C GLY A 345 0.50 -5.84 -15.74
N ASN A 346 -0.29 -5.22 -16.62
CA ASN A 346 -1.69 -5.62 -16.90
C ASN A 346 -2.57 -5.72 -15.64
N SER A 347 -2.45 -4.77 -14.69
CA SER A 347 -3.21 -4.78 -13.44
C SER A 347 -4.71 -4.50 -13.64
N GLY A 348 -5.55 -4.99 -12.73
CA GLY A 348 -6.99 -4.67 -12.67
C GLY A 348 -7.26 -3.24 -12.21
N GLY A 349 -8.45 -2.73 -12.50
CA GLY A 349 -8.79 -1.32 -12.23
C GLY A 349 -8.95 -1.00 -10.75
N ALA A 350 -9.48 -1.96 -9.99
CA ALA A 350 -9.68 -1.87 -8.55
C ALA A 350 -8.77 -2.86 -7.80
N ILE A 351 -8.83 -4.14 -8.14
CA ILE A 351 -8.13 -5.21 -7.42
C ILE A 351 -7.25 -6.00 -8.39
N THR A 352 -6.02 -6.28 -7.99
CA THR A 352 -5.14 -7.21 -8.71
C THR A 352 -4.69 -8.32 -7.76
N LEU A 353 -4.89 -9.57 -8.17
CA LEU A 353 -4.49 -10.76 -7.42
C LEU A 353 -3.46 -11.53 -8.24
N VAL A 354 -2.26 -11.70 -7.69
CA VAL A 354 -1.19 -12.50 -8.28
C VAL A 354 -0.82 -13.58 -7.28
N GLY A 355 -1.11 -14.85 -7.57
CA GLY A 355 -0.83 -15.96 -6.66
C GLY A 355 -1.45 -15.77 -5.27
N SER A 356 -2.61 -15.13 -5.18
CA SER A 356 -3.25 -14.73 -3.92
C SER A 356 -4.69 -15.23 -3.84
N SER A 357 -5.16 -15.63 -2.66
CA SER A 357 -6.57 -15.97 -2.43
C SER A 357 -7.36 -14.73 -2.03
N ALA A 358 -8.65 -14.70 -2.39
CA ALA A 358 -9.52 -13.58 -2.03
C ALA A 358 -10.97 -14.00 -1.78
N GLU A 359 -11.60 -13.28 -0.87
CA GLU A 359 -13.04 -13.36 -0.61
C GLU A 359 -13.65 -11.97 -0.72
N ILE A 360 -14.54 -11.79 -1.68
CA ILE A 360 -15.18 -10.50 -1.99
C ILE A 360 -16.69 -10.64 -1.78
N LYS A 361 -17.24 -9.86 -0.86
CA LYS A 361 -18.64 -9.94 -0.43
C LYS A 361 -19.32 -8.59 -0.45
N ASN A 362 -20.58 -8.56 -0.88
CA ASN A 362 -21.47 -7.40 -0.76
C ASN A 362 -20.84 -6.09 -1.28
N SER A 363 -19.99 -6.18 -2.29
CA SER A 363 -19.16 -5.05 -2.75
C SER A 363 -19.60 -4.57 -4.12
N LEU A 364 -19.30 -3.30 -4.40
CA LEU A 364 -19.77 -2.60 -5.59
C LEU A 364 -18.58 -2.06 -6.38
N PHE A 365 -18.51 -2.46 -7.65
CA PHE A 365 -17.47 -2.05 -8.60
C PHE A 365 -18.12 -1.28 -9.75
N ILE A 366 -17.95 0.04 -9.77
CA ILE A 366 -18.59 0.94 -10.74
C ILE A 366 -17.55 1.69 -11.57
N ASN A 367 -17.71 1.68 -12.90
CA ASN A 367 -16.92 2.51 -13.83
C ASN A 367 -15.40 2.36 -13.65
N ASN A 368 -14.92 1.19 -13.21
CA ASN A 368 -13.48 0.96 -13.11
C ASN A 368 -12.91 0.64 -14.49
N TYR A 369 -11.67 1.06 -14.72
CA TYR A 369 -11.00 0.97 -16.01
C TYR A 369 -9.63 0.34 -15.86
N ALA A 370 -9.28 -0.61 -16.72
CA ALA A 370 -7.93 -1.19 -16.75
C ALA A 370 -7.57 -1.76 -18.13
N GLN A 371 -6.35 -2.26 -18.26
CA GLN A 371 -5.94 -2.99 -19.45
C GLN A 371 -6.61 -4.38 -19.53
N SER A 372 -6.63 -5.12 -18.41
CA SER A 372 -7.32 -6.40 -18.26
C SER A 372 -8.07 -6.40 -16.93
N GLY A 373 -9.30 -6.94 -16.91
CA GLY A 373 -10.10 -6.97 -15.70
C GLY A 373 -10.46 -5.56 -15.26
N GLY A 374 -11.43 -4.94 -15.95
CA GLY A 374 -11.77 -3.53 -15.75
C GLY A 374 -11.99 -3.17 -14.28
N ALA A 375 -12.49 -4.11 -13.48
CA ALA A 375 -12.46 -4.04 -12.02
C ALA A 375 -11.38 -4.95 -11.41
N ILE A 376 -11.38 -6.25 -11.71
CA ILE A 376 -10.54 -7.24 -11.02
C ILE A 376 -9.70 -8.01 -12.02
N ASN A 377 -8.39 -8.08 -11.80
CA ASN A 377 -7.53 -9.01 -12.51
C ASN A 377 -7.01 -10.09 -11.56
N ILE A 378 -7.11 -11.36 -11.98
CA ILE A 378 -6.72 -12.55 -11.23
C ILE A 378 -5.71 -13.33 -12.08
N ASN A 379 -4.50 -13.50 -11.57
CA ASN A 379 -3.43 -14.20 -12.25
C ASN A 379 -2.71 -15.16 -11.30
N SER A 380 -2.30 -16.33 -11.80
CA SER A 380 -1.40 -17.22 -11.09
C SER A 380 -0.08 -17.24 -11.84
N THR A 381 0.98 -16.79 -11.17
CA THR A 381 2.35 -16.86 -11.70
C THR A 381 3.11 -18.08 -11.17
N VAL A 382 2.49 -18.89 -10.30
CA VAL A 382 3.16 -19.98 -9.61
C VAL A 382 2.48 -21.30 -9.94
N THR A 383 3.07 -22.06 -10.85
CA THR A 383 2.69 -23.45 -11.07
C THR A 383 3.11 -24.28 -9.85
N GLY A 384 2.14 -24.79 -9.09
CA GLY A 384 2.35 -25.93 -8.17
C GLY A 384 2.65 -25.62 -6.71
N ILE A 385 2.40 -24.41 -6.19
CA ILE A 385 2.65 -24.13 -4.75
C ILE A 385 1.36 -23.98 -3.92
N LEU A 386 0.25 -23.43 -4.43
CA LEU A 386 -1.04 -23.41 -3.71
C LEU A 386 -2.23 -23.32 -4.67
N ASP A 387 -3.33 -24.03 -4.39
CA ASP A 387 -4.64 -23.78 -5.00
C ASP A 387 -5.17 -22.44 -4.49
N THR A 388 -4.83 -21.35 -5.18
CA THR A 388 -5.38 -20.02 -4.88
C THR A 388 -6.84 -19.96 -5.31
N VAL A 389 -7.72 -19.72 -4.33
CA VAL A 389 -9.17 -19.67 -4.56
C VAL A 389 -9.65 -18.23 -4.43
N VAL A 390 -10.38 -17.78 -5.45
CA VAL A 390 -11.08 -16.49 -5.41
C VAL A 390 -12.58 -16.74 -5.36
N SER A 391 -13.26 -16.10 -4.41
CA SER A 391 -14.71 -16.14 -4.28
C SER A 391 -15.32 -14.74 -4.30
N ILE A 392 -16.42 -14.59 -5.03
CA ILE A 392 -17.17 -13.34 -5.17
C ILE A 392 -18.64 -13.64 -4.91
N THR A 393 -19.21 -13.00 -3.89
CA THR A 393 -20.59 -13.28 -3.45
C THR A 393 -21.37 -11.99 -3.26
N SER A 394 -22.64 -11.98 -3.67
CA SER A 394 -23.58 -10.87 -3.42
C SER A 394 -23.07 -9.50 -3.87
N SER A 395 -22.26 -9.45 -4.92
CA SER A 395 -21.56 -8.24 -5.37
C SER A 395 -22.12 -7.73 -6.70
N GLN A 396 -21.71 -6.52 -7.10
CA GLN A 396 -22.18 -5.90 -8.34
C GLN A 396 -21.03 -5.27 -9.13
N PHE A 397 -21.01 -5.53 -10.43
CA PHE A 397 -20.05 -4.99 -11.39
C PHE A 397 -20.80 -4.22 -12.47
N ILE A 398 -20.67 -2.89 -12.45
CA ILE A 398 -21.45 -1.99 -13.28
C ILE A 398 -20.52 -1.12 -14.12
N ASN A 399 -20.68 -1.17 -15.44
CA ASN A 399 -19.98 -0.30 -16.40
C ASN A 399 -18.45 -0.32 -16.28
N ASN A 400 -17.86 -1.43 -15.82
CA ASN A 400 -16.41 -1.56 -15.80
C ASN A 400 -15.91 -1.82 -17.22
N THR A 401 -14.74 -1.28 -17.54
CA THR A 401 -14.17 -1.33 -18.89
C THR A 401 -12.75 -1.86 -18.87
N ALA A 402 -12.46 -2.84 -19.73
CA ALA A 402 -11.11 -3.29 -20.01
C ALA A 402 -10.67 -2.89 -21.43
N VAL A 403 -9.36 -2.77 -21.65
CA VAL A 403 -8.83 -2.59 -23.01
C VAL A 403 -8.82 -3.92 -23.75
N ILE A 404 -8.26 -4.97 -23.15
CA ILE A 404 -7.89 -6.22 -23.83
C ILE A 404 -8.86 -7.36 -23.49
N SER A 405 -9.14 -7.57 -22.20
CA SER A 405 -9.87 -8.76 -21.76
C SER A 405 -10.62 -8.53 -20.45
N GLY A 406 -11.83 -9.11 -20.37
CA GLY A 406 -12.63 -9.13 -19.15
C GLY A 406 -13.08 -7.75 -18.71
N GLY A 407 -14.20 -7.26 -19.26
CA GLY A 407 -14.70 -5.90 -18.99
C GLY A 407 -14.86 -5.61 -17.49
N ALA A 408 -15.25 -6.61 -16.71
CA ALA A 408 -15.21 -6.57 -15.25
C ALA A 408 -14.04 -7.38 -14.68
N ILE A 409 -13.94 -8.66 -15.04
CA ILE A 409 -13.01 -9.61 -14.44
C ILE A 409 -12.18 -10.29 -15.52
N ALA A 410 -10.86 -10.30 -15.35
CA ALA A 410 -9.96 -11.14 -16.13
C ALA A 410 -9.29 -12.17 -15.20
N LEU A 411 -9.16 -13.40 -15.69
CA LEU A 411 -8.72 -14.56 -14.94
C LEU A 411 -7.74 -15.41 -15.77
N ASN A 412 -6.58 -15.73 -15.19
CA ASN A 412 -5.61 -16.67 -15.76
C ASN A 412 -5.12 -17.65 -14.69
N SER A 413 -5.18 -18.95 -14.98
CA SER A 413 -4.61 -20.03 -14.17
C SER A 413 -5.08 -20.07 -12.70
N ASN A 414 -6.36 -19.80 -12.44
CA ASN A 414 -6.95 -19.85 -11.08
C ASN A 414 -8.37 -20.44 -11.05
N GLY A 415 -8.84 -20.80 -9.85
CA GLY A 415 -10.25 -21.08 -9.59
C GLY A 415 -11.02 -19.82 -9.18
N LEU A 416 -12.19 -19.60 -9.78
CA LEU A 416 -13.09 -18.50 -9.43
C LEU A 416 -14.49 -19.02 -9.12
N THR A 417 -15.01 -18.71 -7.94
CA THR A 417 -16.41 -18.94 -7.57
C THR A 417 -17.18 -17.63 -7.55
N ILE A 418 -18.30 -17.57 -8.26
CA ILE A 418 -19.20 -16.41 -8.28
C ILE A 418 -20.60 -16.86 -7.85
N ASN A 419 -21.14 -16.21 -6.82
CA ASN A 419 -22.47 -16.48 -6.30
C ASN A 419 -23.27 -15.18 -6.16
N ASN A 420 -24.55 -15.21 -6.51
CA ASN A 420 -25.48 -14.10 -6.26
C ASN A 420 -24.97 -12.72 -6.75
N THR A 421 -24.26 -12.67 -7.88
CA THR A 421 -23.55 -11.46 -8.34
C THR A 421 -24.16 -10.94 -9.64
N ILE A 422 -24.19 -9.62 -9.78
CA ILE A 422 -24.78 -8.94 -10.94
C ILE A 422 -23.68 -8.26 -11.76
N PHE A 423 -23.67 -8.51 -13.07
CA PHE A 423 -22.80 -7.85 -14.05
C PHE A 423 -23.66 -7.04 -15.03
N THR A 424 -23.50 -5.73 -15.06
CA THR A 424 -24.27 -4.83 -15.94
C THR A 424 -23.37 -3.90 -16.74
N GLY A 425 -23.51 -3.87 -18.07
CA GLY A 425 -22.87 -2.86 -18.92
C GLY A 425 -21.34 -2.90 -18.96
N ASN A 426 -20.70 -4.01 -18.57
CA ASN A 426 -19.25 -4.12 -18.60
C ASN A 426 -18.76 -4.38 -20.03
N TYR A 427 -17.62 -3.81 -20.40
CA TYR A 427 -17.19 -3.64 -21.79
C TYR A 427 -15.70 -3.91 -22.02
N VAL A 428 -15.33 -4.42 -23.21
CA VAL A 428 -13.94 -4.55 -23.66
C VAL A 428 -13.74 -3.79 -24.96
N LYS A 429 -12.72 -2.92 -25.02
CA LYS A 429 -12.45 -2.06 -26.18
C LYS A 429 -11.87 -2.79 -27.39
N ALA A 430 -10.92 -3.70 -27.21
CA ALA A 430 -10.14 -4.26 -28.32
C ALA A 430 -10.96 -5.02 -29.37
N ASN A 431 -12.11 -5.56 -28.98
CA ASN A 431 -12.98 -6.36 -29.85
C ASN A 431 -14.35 -5.71 -30.09
N ASP A 432 -14.50 -4.42 -29.74
CA ASP A 432 -15.74 -3.62 -29.74
C ASP A 432 -17.00 -4.23 -29.06
N HIS A 433 -16.98 -5.48 -28.58
CA HIS A 433 -18.01 -6.15 -27.79
C HIS A 433 -17.40 -7.37 -27.04
N GLY A 434 -16.49 -7.19 -26.07
CA GLY A 434 -15.93 -8.33 -25.31
C GLY A 434 -16.68 -8.69 -24.00
N PRO A 435 -16.43 -9.89 -23.44
CA PRO A 435 -17.15 -10.39 -22.28
C PRO A 435 -16.95 -9.57 -21.00
N SER A 436 -17.89 -9.65 -20.06
CA SER A 436 -17.69 -9.15 -18.69
C SER A 436 -16.62 -9.93 -17.95
N VAL A 437 -16.59 -11.24 -18.11
CA VAL A 437 -15.61 -12.12 -17.49
C VAL A 437 -14.82 -12.83 -18.57
N TYR A 438 -13.50 -12.70 -18.52
CA TYR A 438 -12.60 -13.43 -19.40
C TYR A 438 -11.78 -14.43 -18.59
N CYS A 439 -11.61 -15.65 -19.11
CA CYS A 439 -10.80 -16.67 -18.46
C CYS A 439 -9.78 -17.32 -19.41
N SER A 440 -8.71 -17.86 -18.83
CA SER A 440 -7.74 -18.70 -19.53
C SER A 440 -7.18 -19.73 -18.55
N ASN A 441 -7.09 -21.00 -18.94
CA ASN A 441 -6.55 -22.08 -18.09
C ASN A 441 -7.20 -22.13 -16.69
N SER A 442 -8.52 -21.98 -16.60
CA SER A 442 -9.18 -21.68 -15.32
C SER A 442 -10.54 -22.34 -15.18
N ASP A 443 -10.95 -22.55 -13.93
CA ASP A 443 -12.26 -23.08 -13.60
C ASP A 443 -13.14 -22.01 -12.95
N ILE A 444 -14.29 -21.73 -13.56
CA ILE A 444 -15.32 -20.83 -13.06
C ILE A 444 -16.52 -21.64 -12.56
N ARG A 445 -16.93 -21.40 -11.31
CA ARG A 445 -18.18 -21.91 -10.74
C ARG A 445 -19.14 -20.76 -10.53
N LEU A 446 -20.30 -20.80 -11.17
CA LEU A 446 -21.36 -19.78 -11.10
C LEU A 446 -22.59 -20.34 -10.41
N SER A 447 -23.28 -19.48 -9.67
CA SER A 447 -24.62 -19.76 -9.17
C SER A 447 -25.38 -18.46 -8.92
N ASN A 448 -26.67 -18.45 -9.25
CA ASN A 448 -27.60 -17.35 -8.98
C ASN A 448 -27.10 -15.98 -9.46
N SER A 449 -26.32 -15.94 -10.54
CA SER A 449 -25.65 -14.73 -11.03
C SER A 449 -26.27 -14.26 -12.34
N THR A 450 -26.30 -12.94 -12.53
CA THR A 450 -27.03 -12.30 -13.64
C THR A 450 -26.12 -11.43 -14.47
N PHE A 451 -26.20 -11.56 -15.80
CA PHE A 451 -25.45 -10.76 -16.77
C PHE A 451 -26.44 -9.97 -17.64
N LYS A 452 -26.35 -8.64 -17.65
CA LYS A 452 -27.23 -7.73 -18.40
C LYS A 452 -26.43 -6.73 -19.20
N PHE A 453 -26.83 -6.48 -20.44
CA PHE A 453 -26.25 -5.42 -21.29
C PHE A 453 -24.71 -5.45 -21.43
N ASN A 454 -24.10 -6.62 -21.22
CA ASN A 454 -22.67 -6.82 -21.42
C ASN A 454 -22.53 -7.23 -22.89
N GLN A 455 -22.19 -6.28 -23.76
CA GLN A 455 -22.16 -6.51 -25.21
C GLN A 455 -21.09 -7.56 -25.56
N THR A 456 -21.48 -8.72 -26.11
CA THR A 456 -20.56 -9.78 -26.58
C THR A 456 -20.63 -9.93 -28.10
N ASP A 457 -19.50 -9.92 -28.82
CA ASP A 457 -19.39 -10.04 -30.28
C ASP A 457 -19.53 -11.49 -30.74
N THR A 458 -19.27 -12.45 -29.85
CA THR A 458 -19.13 -13.85 -30.24
C THR A 458 -19.92 -14.79 -29.35
N ARG A 459 -20.99 -15.36 -29.92
CA ARG A 459 -21.56 -16.71 -29.67
C ARG A 459 -21.94 -17.16 -28.25
N ASN A 460 -21.70 -16.40 -27.19
CA ASN A 460 -22.14 -16.73 -25.82
C ASN A 460 -22.96 -15.58 -25.21
N GLN A 461 -24.28 -15.80 -25.08
CA GLN A 461 -25.25 -14.91 -24.43
C GLN A 461 -25.04 -14.78 -22.89
N ILE A 462 -23.94 -15.32 -22.36
CA ILE A 462 -23.69 -15.51 -20.92
C ILE A 462 -22.79 -14.40 -20.36
N GLY A 463 -22.15 -13.58 -21.21
CA GLY A 463 -21.26 -12.51 -20.77
C GLY A 463 -19.89 -12.99 -20.28
N ILE A 464 -19.53 -14.24 -20.58
CA ILE A 464 -18.24 -14.87 -20.23
C ILE A 464 -17.62 -15.45 -21.51
N ASP A 465 -16.32 -15.22 -21.70
CA ASP A 465 -15.54 -15.78 -22.82
C ASP A 465 -14.14 -16.24 -22.37
N CYS A 466 -13.41 -16.89 -23.25
CA CYS A 466 -12.22 -17.67 -22.94
C CYS A 466 -11.18 -17.67 -24.09
N SER A 467 -9.91 -17.94 -23.76
CA SER A 467 -8.84 -18.07 -24.76
C SER A 467 -9.06 -19.28 -25.68
N THR A 468 -8.92 -19.11 -27.00
CA THR A 468 -8.97 -20.18 -28.01
C THR A 468 -7.64 -20.93 -28.18
N VAL A 469 -6.59 -20.58 -27.43
CA VAL A 469 -5.22 -21.07 -27.65
C VAL A 469 -4.80 -21.99 -26.51
N ASN A 470 -4.77 -23.30 -26.78
CA ASN A 470 -4.17 -24.42 -26.02
C ASN A 470 -4.58 -24.68 -24.55
N TYR A 471 -5.29 -23.79 -23.87
CA TYR A 471 -5.68 -23.97 -22.46
C TYR A 471 -7.13 -23.56 -22.22
N GLY A 472 -8.01 -24.56 -22.12
CA GLY A 472 -9.44 -24.35 -21.96
C GLY A 472 -9.83 -23.74 -20.61
N CYS A 473 -11.05 -23.21 -20.56
CA CYS A 473 -11.74 -22.93 -19.30
C CYS A 473 -12.88 -23.91 -19.09
N THR A 474 -13.15 -24.27 -17.85
CA THR A 474 -14.40 -24.92 -17.46
C THR A 474 -15.30 -23.92 -16.76
N ILE A 475 -16.51 -23.72 -17.26
CA ILE A 475 -17.54 -22.88 -16.64
C ILE A 475 -18.68 -23.80 -16.20
N THR A 476 -18.95 -23.87 -14.91
CA THR A 476 -20.08 -24.63 -14.35
C THR A 476 -21.08 -23.65 -13.74
N ASP A 477 -22.30 -23.57 -14.28
CA ASP A 477 -23.41 -22.82 -13.69
C ASP A 477 -24.39 -23.79 -13.02
N SER A 478 -24.26 -23.93 -11.70
CA SER A 478 -25.11 -24.84 -10.92
C SER A 478 -26.54 -24.33 -10.77
N SER A 479 -26.82 -23.06 -11.04
CA SER A 479 -28.19 -22.52 -11.00
C SER A 479 -28.99 -22.84 -12.27
N LYS A 480 -28.29 -23.20 -13.35
CA LYS A 480 -28.91 -23.59 -14.62
C LYS A 480 -28.63 -25.05 -14.99
N ASP A 481 -27.89 -25.77 -14.13
CA ASP A 481 -27.38 -27.12 -14.39
C ASP A 481 -26.64 -27.24 -15.72
N VAL A 482 -25.81 -26.23 -16.04
CA VAL A 482 -25.04 -26.20 -17.30
C VAL A 482 -23.54 -26.20 -17.05
N LYS A 483 -22.82 -27.00 -17.84
CA LYS A 483 -21.36 -27.00 -17.92
C LYS A 483 -20.93 -26.58 -19.33
N TYR A 484 -20.22 -25.47 -19.45
CA TYR A 484 -19.59 -25.02 -20.68
C TYR A 484 -18.09 -25.26 -20.59
N VAL A 485 -17.53 -26.01 -21.56
CA VAL A 485 -16.08 -26.15 -21.70
C VAL A 485 -15.67 -25.35 -22.91
N CYS A 486 -14.78 -24.39 -22.71
CA CYS A 486 -14.13 -23.69 -23.79
C CYS A 486 -13.00 -24.56 -24.34
N THR A 487 -13.26 -25.34 -25.37
CA THR A 487 -12.21 -26.06 -26.09
C THR A 487 -11.58 -25.15 -27.15
N PRO A 488 -10.25 -25.18 -27.33
CA PRO A 488 -9.64 -24.71 -28.58
C PRO A 488 -10.35 -25.37 -29.77
N PRO A 489 -10.43 -24.74 -30.95
CA PRO A 489 -10.89 -25.45 -32.13
C PRO A 489 -10.01 -26.69 -32.30
N THR A 490 -10.58 -27.87 -32.08
CA THR A 490 -9.97 -29.12 -32.50
C THR A 490 -9.94 -29.08 -34.01
N ASP A 491 -8.78 -29.30 -34.61
CA ASP A 491 -8.67 -29.57 -36.04
C ASP A 491 -9.81 -30.51 -36.43
N SER A 492 -10.67 -30.04 -37.33
CA SER A 492 -11.83 -30.75 -37.79
C SER A 492 -11.39 -31.95 -38.64
N ASN A 493 -11.07 -33.05 -37.98
CA ASN A 493 -11.33 -34.40 -38.49
C ASN A 493 -12.69 -34.82 -37.91
N GLY A 494 -13.74 -34.16 -38.38
CA GLY A 494 -15.12 -34.61 -38.18
C GLY A 494 -15.46 -35.58 -39.30
N ASP A 495 -15.23 -36.88 -39.04
CA ASP A 495 -16.01 -37.94 -39.67
C ASP A 495 -17.43 -37.86 -39.10
N ASP A 496 -18.26 -36.98 -39.66
CA ASP A 496 -19.72 -37.10 -39.60
C ASP A 496 -20.18 -37.55 -40.99
N ASP A 497 -20.30 -38.87 -41.15
CA ASP A 497 -20.99 -39.51 -42.27
C ASP A 497 -22.50 -39.33 -42.07
N ASP A 498 -23.02 -38.20 -42.55
CA ASP A 498 -24.42 -38.08 -42.93
C ASP A 498 -24.49 -37.84 -44.44
N SER A 499 -24.35 -38.95 -45.15
CA SER A 499 -24.52 -39.06 -46.59
C SER A 499 -25.99 -38.91 -46.98
N LYS A 500 -26.37 -37.69 -47.46
CA LYS A 500 -27.28 -37.46 -48.60
C LYS A 500 -27.39 -35.97 -48.99
N ASP A 501 -26.49 -35.61 -49.91
CA ASP A 501 -26.71 -34.86 -51.16
C ASP A 501 -27.02 -33.33 -51.16
N ASN A 502 -26.07 -32.62 -51.79
CA ASN A 502 -26.09 -31.33 -52.51
C ASN A 502 -25.93 -29.97 -51.79
N GLY A 503 -24.70 -29.42 -51.92
CA GLY A 503 -24.52 -28.25 -52.79
C GLY A 503 -23.95 -26.92 -52.22
N ASP A 504 -22.62 -26.78 -52.29
CA ASP A 504 -21.87 -25.59 -52.77
C ASP A 504 -21.69 -24.32 -51.91
N HIS A 505 -20.51 -24.19 -51.27
CA HIS A 505 -19.74 -22.94 -51.09
C HIS A 505 -18.24 -23.30 -50.94
N GLY A 506 -17.24 -22.74 -51.63
CA GLY A 506 -17.18 -21.86 -52.77
C GLY A 506 -15.77 -21.95 -53.36
N LYS A 507 -15.62 -22.60 -54.51
CA LYS A 507 -14.35 -22.59 -55.27
C LYS A 507 -14.16 -21.20 -55.89
N LEU A 508 -12.95 -20.65 -55.81
CA LEU A 508 -12.56 -19.44 -56.55
C LEU A 508 -13.06 -19.54 -57.99
N THR A 509 -13.83 -18.54 -58.41
CA THR A 509 -14.39 -18.50 -59.75
C THR A 509 -13.28 -18.54 -60.79
N THR A 510 -13.59 -19.06 -61.98
CA THR A 510 -12.64 -19.05 -63.10
C THR A 510 -12.10 -17.63 -63.36
N GLY A 511 -12.92 -16.60 -63.18
CA GLY A 511 -12.50 -15.19 -63.26
C GLY A 511 -11.45 -14.79 -62.22
N GLN A 512 -11.57 -15.24 -60.96
CA GLN A 512 -10.60 -14.94 -59.90
C GLN A 512 -9.26 -15.67 -60.11
N LYS A 513 -9.30 -16.92 -60.59
CA LYS A 513 -8.08 -17.66 -60.93
C LYS A 513 -7.34 -17.01 -62.11
N VAL A 514 -8.09 -16.55 -63.10
CA VAL A 514 -7.56 -15.84 -64.27
C VAL A 514 -6.98 -14.47 -63.87
N ALA A 515 -7.63 -13.72 -62.98
CA ALA A 515 -7.12 -12.43 -62.49
C ALA A 515 -5.80 -12.56 -61.72
N ILE A 516 -5.66 -13.60 -60.88
CA ILE A 516 -4.41 -13.89 -60.15
C ILE A 516 -3.30 -14.27 -61.13
N ALA A 517 -3.58 -15.10 -62.14
CA ALA A 517 -2.62 -15.47 -63.17
C ALA A 517 -2.14 -14.25 -63.98
N PHE A 518 -3.04 -13.36 -64.40
CA PHE A 518 -2.67 -12.12 -65.09
C PHE A 518 -1.92 -11.13 -64.20
N GLY A 519 -2.24 -11.05 -62.90
CA GLY A 519 -1.52 -10.21 -61.94
C GLY A 519 -0.07 -10.63 -61.76
N VAL A 520 0.19 -11.94 -61.67
CA VAL A 520 1.56 -12.48 -61.55
C VAL A 520 2.34 -12.26 -62.85
N ILE A 521 1.74 -12.49 -64.02
CA ILE A 521 2.40 -12.24 -65.31
C ILE A 521 2.70 -10.75 -65.50
N GLY A 522 1.78 -9.86 -65.13
CA GLY A 522 1.97 -8.41 -65.19
C GLY A 522 3.09 -7.92 -64.26
N GLY A 523 3.17 -8.47 -63.05
CA GLY A 523 4.24 -8.15 -62.10
C GLY A 523 5.63 -8.55 -62.60
N VAL A 524 5.76 -9.74 -63.20
CA VAL A 524 7.03 -10.19 -63.80
C VAL A 524 7.43 -9.30 -64.98
N PHE A 525 6.47 -8.91 -65.84
CA PHE A 525 6.73 -7.99 -66.95
C PHE A 525 7.22 -6.61 -66.47
N LEU A 526 6.64 -6.08 -65.40
CA LEU A 526 7.03 -4.79 -64.83
C LEU A 526 8.48 -4.83 -64.31
N ILE A 527 8.85 -5.90 -63.61
CA ILE A 527 10.20 -6.11 -63.08
C ILE A 527 11.23 -6.18 -64.21
N VAL A 528 10.91 -6.89 -65.31
CA VAL A 528 11.78 -6.99 -66.49
C VAL A 528 11.95 -5.64 -67.18
N ILE A 529 10.87 -4.85 -67.34
CA ILE A 529 10.95 -3.51 -67.92
C ILE A 529 11.85 -2.59 -67.08
N VAL A 530 11.69 -2.62 -65.75
CA VAL A 530 12.54 -1.83 -64.84
C VAL A 530 14.00 -2.25 -64.95
N ALA A 531 14.30 -3.56 -65.00
CA ALA A 531 15.66 -4.06 -65.19
C ALA A 531 16.28 -3.62 -66.53
N ILE A 532 15.50 -3.64 -67.63
CA ILE A 532 15.95 -3.16 -68.95
C ILE A 532 16.22 -1.65 -68.92
N LEU A 533 15.37 -0.85 -68.26
CA LEU A 533 15.56 0.59 -68.14
C LEU A 533 16.82 0.93 -67.32
N ILE A 534 17.08 0.20 -66.24
CA ILE A 534 18.30 0.34 -65.44
C ILE A 534 19.52 -0.03 -66.28
N ALA A 535 19.49 -1.16 -67.00
CA ALA A 535 20.59 -1.59 -67.86
C ALA A 535 20.87 -0.58 -69.00
N ARG A 536 19.83 0.00 -69.62
CA ARG A 536 19.98 1.07 -70.63
C ARG A 536 20.57 2.35 -70.03
N LYS A 537 20.21 2.71 -68.79
CA LYS A 537 20.76 3.88 -68.09
C LYS A 537 22.24 3.68 -67.76
N VAL A 538 22.63 2.49 -67.30
CA VAL A 538 24.02 2.13 -66.99
C VAL A 538 24.90 2.10 -68.26
N LYS A 539 24.37 1.63 -69.38
CA LYS A 539 25.09 1.64 -70.67
C LYS A 539 25.29 3.07 -71.23
N LYS A 540 24.45 4.04 -70.83
CA LYS A 540 24.56 5.45 -71.24
C LYS A 540 25.56 6.26 -70.38
N SER A 541 25.91 5.79 -69.19
CA SER A 541 26.90 6.41 -68.29
C SER A 541 28.31 5.81 -68.38
N GLY A 542 28.52 4.81 -69.26
CA GLY A 542 29.79 4.11 -69.43
C GLY A 542 30.77 4.72 -70.45
N GLU A 543 30.46 5.87 -71.06
CA GLU A 543 31.40 6.58 -71.94
C GLU A 543 31.77 7.95 -71.34
N TYR A 544 32.83 8.00 -70.53
CA TYR A 544 33.71 9.17 -70.47
C TYR A 544 35.17 8.80 -70.13
N LYS A 545 36.06 9.54 -70.80
CA LYS A 545 37.49 9.35 -71.07
C LYS A 545 38.42 9.70 -69.88
N PRO A 546 39.71 9.33 -69.96
CA PRO A 546 40.65 9.26 -68.82
C PRO A 546 41.11 10.64 -68.31
N ILE A 547 41.40 10.68 -67.01
CA ILE A 547 42.05 11.81 -66.33
C ILE A 547 43.55 11.77 -66.66
N GLY A 548 44.02 12.78 -67.37
CA GLY A 548 45.44 13.10 -67.55
C GLY A 548 45.65 14.58 -67.26
N LEU A 549 46.66 14.82 -66.41
CA LEU A 549 47.16 16.09 -65.84
C LEU A 549 46.37 16.66 -64.66
#